data_AF-A0A7C4AH34-F1
#
_entry.id   AF-A0A7C4AH34-F1
#
_cell.length_a   1.000
_cell.length_b   1.000
_cell.length_c   1.000
_cell.angle_alpha   90.00
_cell.angle_beta   90.00
_cell.angle_gamma   90.00
#
_symmetry.space_group_name_H-M   'P 1'
#
loop_
_entity.id
_entity.type
_entity.pdbx_description
1 polymer ?
#
loop_
_entity_poly.entity_id
_entity_poly.type
_entity_poly.pdbx_seq_one_letter_code
_entity_poly.pdbx_strand_id
1 'polypeptide(L)'
;RNLQIATAAVDSTGMCLFVAFAILDIPDGFNALVDMINARYNLSLTGDDVVALGKTILKAERDFNARAGFTNAHDRLPEFFEEKCPPHNTTWDFTDEEIDEVFNF
;
A
#
# COMPACT_ATOMS: atom_id res chain seq x y z
N ARG A 1 -2.70 1.40 5.19
CA ARG A 1 -2.14 0.03 5.20
C ARG A 1 -2.57 -0.83 4.01
N ASN A 2 -3.79 -1.38 3.95
CA ASN A 2 -4.15 -2.39 2.93
C ASN A 2 -4.01 -1.91 1.47
N LEU A 3 -4.30 -0.63 1.21
CA LEU A 3 -4.07 -0.04 -0.12
C LEU A 3 -2.59 -0.02 -0.51
N GLN A 4 -1.66 0.22 0.42
CA GLN A 4 -0.22 0.15 0.11
C GLN A 4 0.19 -1.27 -0.26
N ILE A 5 -0.31 -2.27 0.45
CA ILE A 5 -0.05 -3.70 0.15
C ILE A 5 -0.57 -4.06 -1.25
N ALA A 6 -1.82 -3.69 -1.56
CA ALA A 6 -2.42 -3.95 -2.87
C ALA A 6 -1.65 -3.23 -3.99
N THR A 7 -1.31 -1.95 -3.80
CA THR A 7 -0.57 -1.16 -4.78
C THR A 7 0.82 -1.72 -5.04
N ALA A 8 1.59 -2.11 -4.00
CA ALA A 8 2.91 -2.70 -4.18
C ALA A 8 2.87 -4.00 -4.99
N ALA A 9 1.84 -4.83 -4.74
CA ALA A 9 1.62 -6.04 -5.53
C ALA A 9 1.27 -5.73 -6.98
N VAL A 10 0.36 -4.78 -7.24
CA VAL A 10 -0.05 -4.37 -8.59
C VAL A 10 1.12 -3.75 -9.37
N ASP A 11 1.92 -2.88 -8.75
CA ASP A 11 3.06 -2.21 -9.39
C ASP A 11 4.10 -3.25 -9.88
N SER A 12 4.31 -4.32 -9.10
CA SER A 12 5.20 -5.43 -9.46
C SER A 12 4.73 -6.27 -10.65
N THR A 13 3.48 -6.09 -11.10
CA THR A 13 2.94 -6.77 -12.30
C THR A 13 3.15 -5.96 -13.58
N GLY A 14 3.57 -4.69 -13.47
CA GLY A 14 3.65 -3.75 -14.58
C GLY A 14 2.30 -3.19 -15.06
N MET A 15 1.23 -3.45 -14.31
CA MET A 15 -0.10 -2.91 -14.60
C MET A 15 -0.22 -1.46 -14.13
N CYS A 16 -0.97 -0.65 -14.88
CA CYS A 16 -1.28 0.71 -14.46
C CYS A 16 -2.11 0.71 -13.17
N LEU A 17 -1.80 1.59 -12.22
CA LEU A 17 -2.57 1.75 -10.98
C LEU A 17 -4.07 1.99 -11.22
N PHE A 18 -4.46 2.54 -12.37
CA PHE A 18 -5.87 2.77 -12.70
C PHE A 18 -6.70 1.50 -12.85
N VAL A 19 -6.09 0.31 -12.92
CA VAL A 19 -6.85 -0.94 -12.80
C VAL A 19 -7.48 -1.11 -11.42
N ALA A 20 -6.97 -0.42 -10.38
CA ALA A 20 -7.49 -0.47 -9.02
C ALA A 20 -9.00 -0.15 -8.95
N PHE A 21 -9.47 0.82 -9.73
CA PHE A 21 -10.91 1.14 -9.78
C PHE A 21 -11.74 -0.04 -10.28
N ALA A 22 -11.31 -0.67 -11.38
CA ALA A 22 -12.04 -1.79 -11.96
C ALA A 22 -12.01 -3.04 -11.07
N ILE A 23 -10.84 -3.39 -10.51
CA ILE A 23 -10.70 -4.61 -9.70
C ILE A 23 -11.36 -4.50 -8.32
N LEU A 24 -11.60 -3.27 -7.82
CA LEU A 24 -12.31 -3.02 -6.55
C LEU A 24 -13.82 -2.87 -6.73
N ASP A 25 -14.29 -2.32 -7.86
CA ASP A 25 -15.72 -2.08 -8.10
C ASP A 25 -16.43 -3.28 -8.75
N ILE A 26 -15.72 -4.09 -9.55
CA ILE A 26 -16.29 -5.23 -10.26
C ILE A 26 -16.05 -6.50 -9.42
N PRO A 27 -17.10 -7.27 -9.03
CA PRO A 27 -16.95 -8.45 -8.18
C PRO A 27 -15.90 -9.47 -8.66
N ASP A 28 -15.81 -9.69 -9.97
CA ASP A 28 -14.85 -10.62 -10.58
C ASP A 28 -13.56 -9.95 -11.05
N GLY A 29 -13.43 -8.62 -10.89
CA GLY A 29 -12.32 -7.83 -11.45
C GLY A 29 -10.97 -8.20 -10.85
N PHE A 30 -10.91 -8.38 -9.53
CA PHE A 30 -9.68 -8.84 -8.86
C PHE A 30 -9.26 -10.25 -9.30
N ASN A 31 -10.21 -11.19 -9.39
CA ASN A 31 -9.94 -12.54 -9.86
C ASN A 31 -9.42 -12.54 -11.30
N ALA A 32 -9.99 -11.71 -12.17
CA ALA A 32 -9.53 -11.59 -13.55
C ALA A 32 -8.07 -11.13 -13.66
N LEU A 33 -7.60 -10.24 -12.78
CA LEU A 33 -6.18 -9.83 -12.73
C LEU A 33 -5.29 -11.02 -12.35
N VAL A 34 -5.67 -11.78 -11.32
CA VAL A 34 -4.93 -12.96 -10.84
C VAL A 34 -4.88 -14.05 -11.91
N ASP A 35 -6.02 -14.35 -12.53
CA ASP A 35 -6.14 -15.33 -13.61
C ASP A 35 -5.28 -14.96 -14.82
N MET A 36 -5.24 -13.68 -15.20
CA MET A 36 -4.39 -13.19 -16.28
C MET A 36 -2.90 -13.41 -15.97
N ILE A 37 -2.45 -13.13 -14.75
CA ILE A 37 -1.06 -13.35 -14.31
C ILE A 37 -0.73 -14.84 -14.31
N ASN A 38 -1.62 -15.66 -13.74
CA ASN A 38 -1.49 -17.12 -13.72
C ASN A 38 -1.37 -17.69 -15.12
N ALA A 39 -2.25 -17.27 -16.04
CA ALA A 39 -2.23 -17.71 -17.43
C ALA A 39 -0.95 -17.27 -18.15
N ARG A 40 -0.45 -16.05 -17.88
CA ARG A 40 0.76 -15.53 -18.54
C ARG A 40 2.03 -16.27 -18.12
N TYR A 41 2.15 -16.57 -16.83
CA TYR A 41 3.38 -17.11 -16.25
C TYR A 41 3.29 -18.58 -15.84
N ASN A 42 2.17 -19.25 -16.16
CA ASN A 42 1.89 -20.62 -15.76
C ASN A 42 2.02 -20.82 -14.24
N LEU A 43 1.37 -19.94 -13.48
CA LEU A 43 1.33 -19.93 -12.03
C LEU A 43 -0.03 -20.37 -11.49
N SER A 44 -0.12 -20.53 -10.18
CA SER A 44 -1.36 -20.84 -9.44
C SER A 44 -1.51 -19.93 -8.22
N LEU A 45 -1.33 -18.62 -8.43
CA LEU A 45 -1.50 -17.60 -7.39
C LEU A 45 -2.96 -17.51 -6.94
N THR A 46 -3.13 -17.28 -5.65
CA THR A 46 -4.39 -16.93 -4.99
C THR A 46 -4.40 -15.46 -4.56
N GLY A 47 -5.56 -14.95 -4.12
CA GLY A 47 -5.62 -13.60 -3.56
C GLY A 47 -4.72 -13.40 -2.34
N ASP A 48 -4.58 -14.42 -1.49
CA ASP A 48 -3.69 -14.38 -0.33
C ASP A 48 -2.22 -14.28 -0.74
N ASP A 49 -1.83 -14.92 -1.84
CA ASP A 49 -0.47 -14.81 -2.39
C ASP A 49 -0.17 -13.38 -2.87
N VAL A 50 -1.16 -12.69 -3.46
CA VAL A 50 -1.03 -11.28 -3.86
C VAL A 50 -0.84 -10.37 -2.64
N VAL A 51 -1.58 -10.61 -1.56
CA VAL A 51 -1.43 -9.86 -0.30
C VAL A 51 -0.07 -10.15 0.33
N ALA A 52 0.37 -11.40 0.35
CA ALA A 52 1.68 -11.80 0.86
C ALA A 52 2.83 -11.18 0.05
N LEU A 53 2.69 -11.11 -1.28
CA LEU A 53 3.63 -10.43 -2.17
C LEU A 53 3.77 -8.95 -1.80
N GLY A 54 2.65 -8.22 -1.70
CA GLY A 54 2.67 -6.80 -1.33
C GLY A 54 3.31 -6.55 0.04
N LYS A 55 3.03 -7.39 1.04
CA LYS A 55 3.68 -7.31 2.36
C LYS A 55 5.19 -7.55 2.28
N THR A 56 5.62 -8.53 1.48
CA THR A 56 7.03 -8.88 1.31
C THR A 56 7.80 -7.74 0.66
N ILE A 57 7.22 -7.10 -0.37
CA ILE A 57 7.79 -5.94 -1.05
C ILE A 57 7.95 -4.78 -0.06
N LEU A 58 6.88 -4.39 0.64
CA LEU A 58 6.94 -3.28 1.60
C LEU A 58 7.97 -3.53 2.72
N LYS A 59 8.11 -4.77 3.19
CA LYS A 59 9.14 -5.13 4.18
C LYS A 59 10.54 -4.93 3.61
N ALA A 60 10.79 -5.38 2.38
CA ALA A 60 12.08 -5.22 1.72
C ALA A 60 12.44 -3.75 1.46
N GLU A 61 11.47 -2.94 1.00
CA GLU A 61 11.65 -1.51 0.76
C GLU A 61 11.93 -0.73 2.06
N ARG A 62 11.19 -1.03 3.13
CA ARG A 62 11.41 -0.40 4.44
C ARG A 62 12.75 -0.80 5.05
N ASP A 63 13.14 -2.06 4.94
CA ASP A 63 14.45 -2.55 5.38
C ASP A 63 15.60 -1.88 4.59
N PHE A 64 15.42 -1.67 3.29
CA PHE A 64 16.33 -0.85 2.49
C PHE A 64 16.44 0.58 3.02
N ASN A 65 15.31 1.26 3.28
CA ASN A 65 15.32 2.63 3.81
C ASN A 65 15.92 2.70 5.22
N ALA A 66 15.63 1.73 6.09
CA ALA A 66 16.21 1.66 7.43
C ALA A 66 17.74 1.55 7.38
N ARG A 67 18.28 0.73 6.46
CA ARG A 67 19.73 0.66 6.21
C ARG A 67 20.31 1.96 5.65
N ALA A 68 19.52 2.74 4.92
CA ALA A 68 19.90 4.06 4.44
C ALA A 68 19.83 5.15 5.53
N GLY A 69 19.38 4.81 6.75
CA GLY A 69 19.31 5.72 7.90
C GLY A 69 17.94 6.33 8.17
N PHE A 70 16.89 5.89 7.46
CA PHE A 70 15.53 6.31 7.76
C PHE A 70 15.04 5.70 9.08
N THR A 71 14.29 6.48 9.83
CA THR A 71 13.72 6.16 11.15
C THR A 71 12.26 6.62 11.18
N ASN A 72 11.51 6.26 12.22
CA ASN A 72 10.14 6.73 12.39
C ASN A 72 10.02 8.27 12.43
N ALA A 73 11.06 8.99 12.86
CA ALA A 73 11.10 10.45 12.80
C ALA A 73 10.99 11.01 11.36
N HIS A 74 11.28 10.22 10.33
CA HIS A 74 11.12 10.59 8.93
C HIS A 74 9.71 10.29 8.39
N ASP A 75 8.93 9.47 9.10
CA ASP A 75 7.54 9.12 8.79
C ASP A 75 6.58 10.10 9.49
N ARG A 76 6.85 11.42 9.37
CA ARG A 76 6.06 12.51 10.00
C ARG A 76 5.52 13.48 8.97
N LEU A 77 4.31 13.99 9.22
CA LEU A 77 3.70 15.01 8.37
C LEU A 77 4.38 16.38 8.59
N PRO A 78 4.41 17.25 7.57
CA PRO A 78 4.81 18.63 7.74
C PRO A 78 3.97 19.37 8.81
N GLU A 79 4.58 20.32 9.51
CA GLU A 79 3.96 21.08 10.62
C GLU A 79 2.63 21.76 10.24
N PHE A 80 2.45 22.17 8.97
CA PHE A 80 1.23 22.83 8.53
C PHE A 80 -0.03 21.93 8.62
N PHE A 81 0.13 20.60 8.75
CA PHE A 81 -1.02 19.70 8.99
C PHE A 81 -1.65 19.89 10.39
N GLU A 82 -0.95 20.57 11.30
CA GLU A 82 -1.49 21.01 12.60
C GLU A 82 -2.34 22.29 12.47
N GLU A 83 -2.25 22.99 11.34
CA GLU A 83 -3.03 24.19 11.09
C GLU A 83 -4.49 23.85 10.71
N LYS A 84 -5.43 24.69 11.14
CA LYS A 84 -6.83 24.53 10.77
C LYS A 84 -7.04 24.89 9.31
N CYS A 85 -7.58 23.96 8.52
CA CYS A 85 -7.90 24.20 7.12
C CYS A 85 -9.41 24.48 6.92
N PRO A 86 -9.81 25.70 6.49
CA PRO A 86 -11.19 25.99 6.14
C PRO A 86 -11.72 25.13 4.98
N PRO A 87 -13.04 24.87 4.89
CA PRO A 87 -14.08 25.34 5.79
C PRO A 87 -14.25 24.45 7.03
N HIS A 88 -13.69 23.24 7.01
CA HIS A 88 -13.92 22.24 8.06
C HIS A 88 -13.17 22.57 9.35
N ASN A 89 -12.09 23.35 9.27
CA ASN A 89 -11.27 23.79 10.40
C ASN A 89 -10.77 22.62 11.28
N THR A 90 -10.60 21.45 10.67
CA THR A 90 -10.01 20.26 11.28
C THR A 90 -8.50 20.33 11.17
N THR A 91 -7.83 19.65 12.10
CA THR A 91 -6.38 19.43 12.09
C THR A 91 -6.11 17.94 11.98
N TRP A 92 -4.88 17.57 11.65
CA TRP A 92 -4.44 16.19 11.82
C TRP A 92 -4.61 15.76 13.29
N ASP A 93 -5.20 14.59 13.51
CA ASP A 93 -5.59 14.10 14.83
C ASP A 93 -5.01 12.73 15.20
N PHE A 94 -4.17 12.14 14.33
CA PHE A 94 -3.43 10.93 14.66
C PHE A 94 -2.14 11.27 15.41
N THR A 95 -1.87 10.49 16.45
CA THR A 95 -0.61 10.51 17.18
C THR A 95 0.53 9.88 16.37
N ASP A 96 1.76 10.25 16.72
CA ASP A 96 2.97 9.65 16.16
C ASP A 96 3.00 8.13 16.37
N GLU A 97 2.55 7.66 17.53
CA GLU A 97 2.45 6.23 17.84
C GLU A 97 1.43 5.52 16.94
N GLU A 98 0.28 6.13 16.66
CA GLU A 98 -0.70 5.56 15.72
C GLU A 98 -0.17 5.48 14.29
N ILE A 99 0.66 6.44 13.87
CA ILE A 99 1.33 6.40 12.57
C ILE A 99 2.36 5.27 12.53
N ASP A 100 3.11 5.06 13.61
CA ASP A 100 4.15 4.04 13.69
C ASP A 100 3.57 2.60 13.57
N GLU A 101 2.28 2.42 13.84
CA GLU A 101 1.57 1.13 13.71
C GLU A 101 1.22 0.73 12.26
N VAL A 102 1.41 1.63 11.27
CA VAL A 102 0.98 1.39 9.87
C VAL A 102 1.60 0.11 9.27
N PHE A 103 2.84 -0.22 9.64
CA PHE A 103 3.63 -1.32 9.07
C PHE A 103 3.73 -2.56 9.97
N ASN A 104 2.94 -2.64 11.04
CA ASN A 104 2.94 -3.79 11.96
C ASN A 104 2.17 -4.98 11.38
N PHE A 105 2.78 -5.69 10.41
CA PHE A 105 2.26 -6.89 9.75
C PHE A 105 3.37 -7.82 9.22
#